data_AF-A0A2P5C093-F1
#
_entry.id   AF-A0A2P5C093-F1
#
_cell.length_a   1.000
_cell.length_b   1.000
_cell.length_c   1.000
_cell.angle_alpha   90.00
_cell.angle_beta   90.00
_cell.angle_gamma   90.00
#
_symmetry.space_group_name_H-M   'P 1'
#
loop_
_entity.id
_entity.type
_entity.pdbx_description
1 polymer ?
#
loop_
_entity_poly.entity_id
_entity_poly.type
_entity_poly.pdbx_seq_one_letter_code
_entity_poly.pdbx_strand_id
1 'polypeptide(L)'
;MDLISSSASISTPRFRCFDPKNSYPETPNHRRYFPTPFSNSSPRGNSESTPDMGLSTVTEPKIVTGDAGYVLEDVPHLSDYIPHLPTYPNPLQDNPSYSVVKQYFVNVDDTVAHKIVVQKNSPRGTHFRRAGPRQKVYFESDEVHACIVTCGGLCPGLNTVIREIVCGLYHMYGVHRVLGIEGGYKGFYARNTIPLTPKVVNDIHKRGGTILGTSRGGHDTSKIVDSIQDRGINQVYIIGGDGTQKGASVIFEEIRRRGLKVAVAGIPKTIDNDIPVIDKSFGFDTAVEEAQRAINAAHVEAESIENGIGVVKLMGRHSGFIAMYATLASRDVDCCLIPESPFYLEGAGGLFEYIEKRLKENGHMVIVVAEGAGQENLSESTRNINQQDASGNKLLKDVGLWLAQKIKDHFSKKQKMTTNLKYIDPTYMIRAVPSNASDNVYCTLLAHSAIHGAMAGYTGFTVGPVNGRHAYIPFHRVIEKQNKVVITDRMWARLLSSTNQPSFLNPKDVFADEEDEDTETQPKDWEKGARGDHG
;
A
#
# COMPACT_ATOMS: atom_id res chain seq x y z
N MET A 1 -58.53 -8.23 -32.23
CA MET A 1 -57.93 -8.77 -33.47
C MET A 1 -56.73 -7.87 -33.76
N ASP A 2 -55.46 -8.18 -33.52
CA ASP A 2 -54.71 -9.34 -33.03
C ASP A 2 -53.41 -8.76 -32.40
N LEU A 3 -53.13 -8.93 -31.10
CA LEU A 3 -52.16 -9.88 -30.54
C LEU A 3 -50.98 -10.26 -31.45
N ILE A 4 -49.75 -9.81 -31.13
CA ILE A 4 -48.56 -10.67 -30.96
C ILE A 4 -47.73 -10.12 -29.79
N SER A 5 -47.57 -10.98 -28.79
CA SER A 5 -46.69 -10.90 -27.63
C SER A 5 -45.34 -11.53 -28.00
N SER A 6 -44.22 -10.91 -27.63
CA SER A 6 -42.95 -11.63 -27.45
C SER A 6 -42.19 -11.06 -26.26
N SER A 7 -42.37 -11.72 -25.11
CA SER A 7 -41.53 -11.56 -23.93
C SER A 7 -40.27 -12.40 -24.11
N ALA A 8 -39.11 -11.75 -24.18
CA ALA A 8 -37.81 -12.41 -24.09
C ALA A 8 -37.40 -12.45 -22.61
N SER A 9 -37.56 -13.63 -22.00
CA SER A 9 -37.09 -13.93 -20.65
C SER A 9 -35.55 -13.95 -20.61
N ILE A 10 -34.96 -13.03 -19.85
CA ILE A 10 -33.54 -13.02 -19.53
C ILE A 10 -33.27 -14.15 -18.53
N SER A 11 -32.52 -15.16 -18.95
CA SER A 11 -32.05 -16.25 -18.09
C SER A 11 -30.96 -15.74 -17.15
N THR A 12 -31.27 -15.62 -15.86
CA THR A 12 -30.30 -15.42 -14.78
C THR A 12 -29.51 -16.72 -14.53
N PRO A 13 -28.17 -16.68 -14.42
CA PRO A 13 -27.41 -17.85 -14.02
C PRO A 13 -27.62 -18.12 -12.53
N ARG A 14 -28.20 -19.27 -12.20
CA ARG A 14 -28.32 -19.78 -10.82
C ARG A 14 -26.94 -20.21 -10.31
N PHE A 15 -26.45 -19.53 -9.27
CA PHE A 15 -25.39 -20.04 -8.41
C PHE A 15 -25.91 -21.27 -7.63
N ARG A 16 -25.19 -22.40 -7.72
CA ARG A 16 -25.44 -23.57 -6.87
C ARG A 16 -24.83 -23.32 -5.49
N CYS A 17 -25.68 -23.14 -4.49
CA CYS A 17 -25.30 -23.29 -3.10
C CYS A 17 -24.91 -24.75 -2.81
N PHE A 18 -23.90 -24.92 -1.95
CA PHE A 18 -23.47 -26.20 -1.40
C PHE A 18 -24.64 -26.94 -0.74
N ASP A 19 -24.95 -28.13 -1.24
CA ASP A 19 -25.82 -29.11 -0.59
C ASP A 19 -24.94 -30.17 0.09
N PRO A 20 -24.97 -30.31 1.42
CA PRO A 20 -24.07 -31.22 2.15
C PRO A 20 -24.54 -32.67 2.20
N LYS A 21 -25.44 -33.11 1.31
CA LYS A 21 -25.94 -34.49 1.28
C LYS A 21 -25.91 -35.09 -0.12
N ASN A 22 -24.72 -35.47 -0.59
CA ASN A 22 -24.63 -36.54 -1.58
C ASN A 22 -23.29 -37.28 -1.47
N SER A 23 -23.39 -38.51 -0.97
CA SER A 23 -22.36 -39.53 -0.93
C SER A 23 -22.16 -40.14 -2.32
N TYR A 24 -20.91 -40.23 -2.78
CA TYR A 24 -20.52 -41.00 -3.96
C TYR A 24 -19.71 -42.24 -3.56
N PRO A 25 -19.78 -43.33 -4.34
CA PRO A 25 -19.44 -44.68 -3.88
C PRO A 25 -17.95 -45.02 -3.99
N GLU A 26 -17.49 -45.86 -3.06
CA GLU A 26 -16.14 -46.46 -3.01
C GLU A 26 -15.97 -47.59 -4.04
N THR A 27 -14.76 -47.72 -4.60
CA THR A 27 -14.12 -49.01 -4.92
C THR A 27 -12.57 -48.87 -4.95
N PRO A 28 -11.81 -49.97 -4.80
CA PRO A 28 -10.67 -49.99 -3.86
C PRO A 28 -9.28 -50.25 -4.49
N ASN A 29 -8.28 -50.20 -3.60
CA ASN A 29 -6.89 -50.70 -3.68
C ASN A 29 -5.81 -49.66 -3.96
N HIS A 30 -5.04 -49.30 -2.91
CA HIS A 30 -3.65 -49.76 -2.80
C HIS A 30 -3.03 -49.42 -1.41
N ARG A 31 -2.63 -50.51 -0.74
CA ARG A 31 -1.64 -50.70 0.36
C ARG A 31 -1.10 -49.46 1.10
N ARG A 32 -1.45 -49.38 2.39
CA ARG A 32 -0.73 -48.63 3.43
C ARG A 32 0.54 -49.39 3.85
N TYR A 33 1.68 -48.72 3.86
CA TYR A 33 2.85 -49.09 4.64
C TYR A 33 3.03 -48.07 5.77
N PHE A 34 2.89 -48.54 7.01
CA PHE A 34 3.33 -47.82 8.21
C PHE A 34 4.69 -48.39 8.64
N PRO A 35 5.60 -47.57 9.17
CA PRO A 35 6.56 -48.03 10.16
C PRO A 35 6.24 -47.46 11.55
N THR A 36 6.30 -48.35 12.52
CA THR A 36 6.21 -48.16 13.97
C THR A 36 7.42 -47.44 14.58
N PRO A 37 7.28 -46.86 15.80
CA PRO A 37 8.33 -46.09 16.47
C PRO A 37 9.22 -46.95 17.39
N PHE A 38 10.53 -46.69 17.42
CA PHE A 38 11.49 -47.16 18.42
C PHE A 38 12.48 -46.01 18.67
N SER A 39 12.49 -45.35 19.84
CA SER A 39 13.05 -45.73 21.16
C SER A 39 14.43 -45.11 21.39
N ASN A 40 14.53 -44.36 22.49
CA ASN A 40 15.68 -43.59 22.96
C ASN A 40 16.95 -44.43 23.18
N SER A 41 18.10 -43.85 22.81
CA SER A 41 19.36 -44.02 23.55
C SER A 41 20.34 -42.89 23.21
N SER A 42 20.77 -42.14 24.23
CA SER A 42 21.89 -41.20 24.17
C SER A 42 23.23 -41.95 24.03
N PRO A 43 24.27 -41.32 23.45
CA PRO A 43 25.40 -40.95 24.31
C PRO A 43 26.04 -39.58 23.97
N ARG A 44 26.89 -39.17 24.92
CA ARG A 44 27.58 -37.88 25.08
C ARG A 44 28.63 -37.58 24.01
N GLY A 45 28.75 -36.28 23.69
CA GLY A 45 30.03 -35.56 23.59
C GLY A 45 30.77 -35.59 22.26
N ASN A 46 30.69 -34.50 21.50
CA ASN A 46 31.87 -33.68 21.19
C ASN A 46 31.46 -32.36 20.53
N SER A 47 32.16 -31.31 20.95
CA SER A 47 32.03 -29.92 20.54
C SER A 47 32.58 -29.70 19.12
N GLU A 48 31.71 -29.35 18.18
CA GLU A 48 32.10 -28.65 16.97
C GLU A 48 31.13 -27.50 16.74
N SER A 49 31.69 -26.29 16.71
CA SER A 49 31.02 -25.03 16.43
C SER A 49 30.40 -25.05 15.04
N THR A 50 29.07 -25.14 14.97
CA THR A 50 28.30 -24.87 13.76
C THR A 50 28.43 -23.38 13.40
N PRO A 51 28.84 -23.02 12.18
CA PRO A 51 28.83 -21.64 11.76
C PRO A 51 27.37 -21.18 11.62
N ASP A 52 27.09 -20.05 12.25
CA ASP A 52 25.87 -19.29 12.17
C ASP A 52 25.50 -19.06 10.69
N MET A 53 24.39 -19.64 10.24
CA MET A 53 23.85 -19.44 8.89
C MET A 53 23.26 -18.02 8.84
N GLY A 54 24.14 -17.05 8.60
CA GLY A 54 23.81 -15.65 8.42
C GLY A 54 22.83 -15.45 7.27
N LEU A 55 21.63 -14.99 7.63
CA LEU A 55 20.66 -14.39 6.73
C LEU A 55 21.14 -12.97 6.36
N SER A 56 22.16 -12.84 5.51
CA SER A 56 22.63 -11.51 5.06
C SER A 56 23.23 -11.53 3.66
N THR A 57 22.37 -11.46 2.65
CA THR A 57 22.76 -10.91 1.34
C THR A 57 21.70 -9.94 0.88
N VAL A 58 21.51 -8.84 1.63
CA VAL A 58 20.90 -7.64 1.04
C VAL A 58 21.97 -7.06 0.15
N THR A 59 21.74 -7.08 -1.15
CA THR A 59 22.73 -6.59 -2.10
C THR A 59 22.80 -5.08 -2.06
N GLU A 60 24.02 -4.55 -2.21
CA GLU A 60 24.26 -3.12 -2.10
C GLU A 60 23.40 -2.32 -3.09
N PRO A 61 22.83 -1.18 -2.65
CA PRO A 61 22.07 -0.30 -3.52
C PRO A 61 22.89 0.17 -4.73
N LYS A 62 22.28 0.18 -5.92
CA LYS A 62 22.89 0.72 -7.15
C LYS A 62 22.85 2.25 -7.11
N ILE A 63 23.90 2.87 -6.58
CA ILE A 63 23.99 4.32 -6.44
C ILE A 63 24.99 4.87 -7.48
N VAL A 64 24.58 5.90 -8.21
CA VAL A 64 25.44 6.66 -9.14
C VAL A 64 25.51 8.11 -8.67
N THR A 65 26.71 8.58 -8.35
CA THR A 65 26.94 9.97 -7.94
C THR A 65 27.35 10.83 -9.13
N GLY A 66 27.11 12.14 -9.04
CA GLY A 66 27.49 13.10 -10.06
C GLY A 66 27.65 14.51 -9.50
N ASP A 67 27.84 15.47 -10.39
CA ASP A 67 28.15 16.86 -10.04
C ASP A 67 27.07 17.51 -9.15
N ALA A 68 27.49 18.51 -8.37
CA ALA A 68 26.62 19.28 -7.47
C ALA A 68 25.80 18.42 -6.48
N GLY A 69 26.39 17.32 -6.02
CA GLY A 69 25.75 16.41 -5.06
C GLY A 69 24.54 15.68 -5.65
N TYR A 70 24.58 15.42 -6.96
CA TYR A 70 23.62 14.55 -7.63
C TYR A 70 23.82 13.09 -7.19
N VAL A 71 22.73 12.44 -6.80
CA VAL A 71 22.73 11.02 -6.42
C VAL A 71 21.56 10.35 -7.13
N LEU A 72 21.84 9.44 -8.06
CA LEU A 72 20.84 8.57 -8.65
C LEU A 72 20.80 7.27 -7.84
N GLU A 73 19.70 7.05 -7.16
CA GLU A 73 19.35 5.75 -6.58
C GLU A 73 18.68 4.93 -7.67
N ASP A 74 19.50 4.18 -8.40
CA ASP A 74 19.07 3.48 -9.60
C ASP A 74 18.45 2.12 -9.29
N VAL A 75 17.63 1.65 -10.22
CA VAL A 75 17.04 0.31 -10.16
C VAL A 75 17.94 -0.72 -10.83
N PRO A 76 17.95 -1.97 -10.32
CA PRO A 76 18.67 -3.05 -10.98
C PRO A 76 18.17 -3.31 -12.41
N HIS A 77 19.08 -3.81 -13.23
CA HIS A 77 18.81 -4.19 -14.61
C HIS A 77 19.33 -5.61 -14.87
N LEU A 78 18.68 -6.39 -15.73
CA LEU A 78 19.07 -7.77 -16.03
C LEU A 78 20.54 -7.89 -16.49
N SER A 79 21.02 -6.89 -17.23
CA SER A 79 22.43 -6.84 -17.69
C SER A 79 23.45 -6.63 -16.58
N ASP A 80 23.01 -6.25 -15.37
CA ASP A 80 23.91 -6.09 -14.22
C ASP A 80 24.44 -7.45 -13.74
N TYR A 81 23.74 -8.56 -14.04
CA TYR A 81 24.10 -9.90 -13.56
C TYR A 81 23.94 -11.03 -14.59
N ILE A 82 23.42 -10.75 -15.79
CA ILE A 82 23.38 -11.70 -16.91
C ILE A 82 24.25 -11.14 -18.04
N PRO A 83 25.39 -11.77 -18.35
CA PRO A 83 26.28 -11.30 -19.42
C PRO A 83 25.68 -11.57 -20.80
N HIS A 84 26.03 -10.73 -21.77
CA HIS A 84 25.68 -10.90 -23.19
C HIS A 84 24.18 -11.03 -23.50
N LEU A 85 23.32 -10.32 -22.74
CA LEU A 85 21.89 -10.29 -23.04
C LEU A 85 21.60 -9.66 -24.42
N PRO A 86 20.81 -10.31 -25.28
CA PRO A 86 20.37 -9.72 -26.52
C PRO A 86 19.44 -8.52 -26.27
N THR A 87 19.43 -7.58 -27.21
CA THR A 87 18.53 -6.44 -27.21
C THR A 87 17.77 -6.38 -28.52
N TYR A 88 16.52 -5.92 -28.46
CA TYR A 88 15.60 -5.90 -29.58
C TYR A 88 15.04 -4.49 -29.76
N PRO A 89 14.66 -4.08 -30.98
CA PRO A 89 13.91 -2.86 -31.18
C PRO A 89 12.58 -2.94 -30.43
N ASN A 90 12.16 -1.85 -29.78
CA ASN A 90 10.89 -1.84 -29.07
C ASN A 90 9.72 -1.88 -30.07
N PRO A 91 8.76 -2.82 -29.95
CA PRO A 91 7.58 -2.91 -30.82
C PRO A 91 6.74 -1.63 -30.91
N LEU A 92 6.86 -0.74 -29.91
CA LEU A 92 6.22 0.57 -29.92
C LEU A 92 6.66 1.46 -31.07
N GLN A 93 7.81 1.18 -31.71
CA GLN A 93 8.26 1.91 -32.90
C GLN A 93 7.25 1.86 -34.04
N ASP A 94 6.58 0.73 -34.17
CA ASP A 94 5.62 0.45 -35.25
C ASP A 94 4.16 0.51 -34.75
N ASN A 95 3.95 0.89 -33.48
CA ASN A 95 2.62 0.93 -32.89
C ASN A 95 1.83 2.17 -33.34
N PRO A 96 0.63 2.02 -33.94
CA PRO A 96 -0.16 3.15 -34.44
C PRO A 96 -0.54 4.20 -33.38
N SER A 97 -0.68 3.81 -32.12
CA SER A 97 -1.00 4.74 -31.03
C SER A 97 0.19 5.60 -30.62
N TYR A 98 1.41 5.13 -30.88
CA TYR A 98 2.65 5.84 -30.53
C TYR A 98 3.26 6.59 -31.72
N SER A 99 2.95 6.20 -32.96
CA SER A 99 3.45 6.85 -34.17
C SER A 99 3.02 8.31 -34.34
N VAL A 100 1.92 8.72 -33.69
CA VAL A 100 1.44 10.12 -33.69
C VAL A 100 2.23 11.04 -32.76
N VAL A 101 3.06 10.50 -31.86
CA VAL A 101 3.80 11.27 -30.85
C VAL A 101 5.23 11.53 -31.33
N LYS A 102 5.65 12.81 -31.39
CA LYS A 102 6.99 13.21 -31.88
C LYS A 102 8.16 12.63 -31.07
N GLN A 103 7.97 12.40 -29.77
CA GLN A 103 8.99 11.87 -28.87
C GLN A 103 8.31 11.04 -27.78
N TYR A 104 8.24 9.72 -28.00
CA TYR A 104 7.59 8.81 -27.06
C TYR A 104 8.56 7.97 -26.24
N PHE A 105 9.80 7.75 -26.70
CA PHE A 105 10.83 7.09 -25.90
C PHE A 105 11.45 8.04 -24.88
N VAL A 106 11.64 7.50 -23.69
CA VAL A 106 12.32 8.17 -22.59
C VAL A 106 13.81 7.90 -22.70
N ASN A 107 14.63 8.95 -22.58
CA ASN A 107 16.09 8.81 -22.59
C ASN A 107 16.53 7.98 -21.38
N VAL A 108 17.56 7.16 -21.55
CA VAL A 108 18.11 6.38 -20.44
C VAL A 108 18.57 7.30 -19.31
N ASP A 109 19.16 8.46 -19.61
CA ASP A 109 19.69 9.40 -18.62
C ASP A 109 18.64 10.32 -17.99
N ASP A 110 17.37 10.23 -18.41
CA ASP A 110 16.30 11.01 -17.80
C ASP A 110 16.08 10.56 -16.35
N THR A 111 16.21 11.51 -15.42
CA THR A 111 15.94 11.29 -14.00
C THR A 111 14.93 12.27 -13.44
N VAL A 112 14.27 11.86 -12.35
CA VAL A 112 13.23 12.58 -11.64
C VAL A 112 13.77 12.92 -10.27
N ALA A 113 13.86 14.22 -9.96
CA ALA A 113 14.33 14.69 -8.67
C ALA A 113 13.34 14.32 -7.57
N HIS A 114 13.85 13.81 -6.44
CA HIS A 114 13.05 13.57 -5.24
C HIS A 114 12.71 14.87 -4.53
N LYS A 115 13.66 15.82 -4.47
CA LYS A 115 13.48 17.14 -3.89
C LYS A 115 13.58 18.19 -4.98
N ILE A 116 12.46 18.83 -5.31
CA ILE A 116 12.39 19.89 -6.33
C ILE A 116 12.49 21.30 -5.76
N VAL A 117 12.24 21.47 -4.46
CA VAL A 117 12.44 22.74 -3.75
C VAL A 117 13.77 22.70 -3.02
N VAL A 118 14.75 23.41 -3.56
CA VAL A 118 16.13 23.44 -3.07
C VAL A 118 16.62 24.87 -2.92
N GLN A 119 17.64 25.08 -2.08
CA GLN A 119 18.31 26.38 -1.98
C GLN A 119 19.36 26.50 -3.10
N LYS A 120 19.70 27.74 -3.48
CA LYS A 120 20.60 28.01 -4.62
C LYS A 120 21.91 27.22 -4.60
N ASN A 121 22.49 27.01 -3.41
CA ASN A 121 23.78 26.35 -3.23
C ASN A 121 23.68 24.98 -2.55
N SER A 122 22.47 24.45 -2.32
CA SER A 122 22.32 23.13 -1.71
C SER A 122 22.55 22.02 -2.74
N PRO A 123 23.03 20.83 -2.32
CA PRO A 123 23.12 19.66 -3.18
C PRO A 123 21.82 19.36 -3.92
N ARG A 124 21.93 18.86 -5.15
CA ARG A 124 20.77 18.41 -5.94
C ARG A 124 20.05 17.23 -5.30
N GLY A 125 20.78 16.38 -4.58
CA GLY A 125 20.22 15.27 -3.80
C GLY A 125 19.76 14.10 -4.65
N THR A 126 18.88 13.28 -4.07
CA THR A 126 18.42 12.02 -4.65
C THR A 126 17.54 12.23 -5.88
N HIS A 127 17.80 11.43 -6.90
CA HIS A 127 17.04 11.30 -8.14
C HIS A 127 16.71 9.83 -8.38
N PHE A 128 15.62 9.61 -9.11
CA PHE A 128 15.16 8.30 -9.54
C PHE A 128 15.09 8.24 -11.07
N ARG A 129 15.26 7.06 -11.64
CA ARG A 129 15.20 6.91 -13.10
C ARG A 129 13.77 7.15 -13.61
N ARG A 130 13.62 7.98 -14.64
CA ARG A 130 12.30 8.26 -15.23
C ARG A 130 11.68 7.01 -15.85
N ALA A 131 10.44 6.71 -15.50
CA ALA A 131 9.70 5.60 -16.06
C ALA A 131 9.22 5.90 -17.49
N GLY A 132 9.08 4.87 -18.30
CA GLY A 132 8.56 4.98 -19.67
C GLY A 132 9.24 4.04 -20.66
N PRO A 133 8.75 3.99 -21.90
CA PRO A 133 9.27 3.07 -22.91
C PRO A 133 10.70 3.46 -23.31
N ARG A 134 11.54 2.44 -23.52
CA ARG A 134 12.91 2.59 -24.04
C ARG A 134 12.96 2.20 -25.50
N GLN A 135 13.94 2.73 -26.24
CA GLN A 135 14.10 2.42 -27.66
C GLN A 135 14.40 0.94 -27.91
N LYS A 136 15.12 0.30 -26.98
CA LYS A 136 15.44 -1.13 -26.99
C LYS A 136 14.78 -1.84 -25.82
N VAL A 137 14.39 -3.09 -26.04
CA VAL A 137 13.85 -4.02 -25.03
C VAL A 137 14.74 -5.24 -24.91
N TYR A 138 14.61 -5.97 -23.80
CA TYR A 138 15.38 -7.18 -23.49
C TYR A 138 14.52 -8.45 -23.54
N PHE A 139 13.25 -8.27 -23.92
CA PHE A 139 12.30 -9.35 -24.14
C PHE A 139 11.67 -9.25 -25.53
N GLU A 140 11.67 -10.34 -26.29
CA GLU A 140 10.82 -10.47 -27.48
C GLU A 140 9.38 -10.82 -27.07
N SER A 141 8.41 -10.33 -27.82
CA SER A 141 6.98 -10.49 -27.52
C SER A 141 6.56 -11.95 -27.31
N ASP A 142 7.06 -12.84 -28.17
CA ASP A 142 6.71 -14.27 -28.19
C ASP A 142 7.39 -15.09 -27.09
N GLU A 143 8.54 -14.60 -26.56
CA GLU A 143 9.21 -15.28 -25.44
C GLU A 143 8.61 -14.89 -24.09
N VAL A 144 7.89 -13.76 -23.99
CA VAL A 144 7.34 -13.32 -22.71
C VAL A 144 6.26 -14.28 -22.22
N HIS A 145 6.43 -14.74 -20.99
CA HIS A 145 5.43 -15.41 -20.19
C HIS A 145 5.30 -14.65 -18.87
N ALA A 146 4.28 -13.80 -18.81
CA ALA A 146 4.05 -12.91 -17.68
C ALA A 146 3.10 -13.54 -16.65
N CYS A 147 3.29 -13.21 -15.37
CA CYS A 147 2.29 -13.46 -14.35
C CYS A 147 1.95 -12.22 -13.52
N ILE A 148 0.71 -12.15 -13.06
CA ILE A 148 0.17 -11.09 -12.21
C ILE A 148 -0.35 -11.70 -10.92
N VAL A 149 0.00 -11.12 -9.77
CA VAL A 149 -0.51 -11.54 -8.45
C VAL A 149 -0.98 -10.34 -7.65
N THR A 150 -2.13 -10.48 -6.97
CA THR A 150 -2.63 -9.48 -6.01
C THR A 150 -2.59 -10.02 -4.58
N CYS A 151 -1.97 -9.27 -3.67
CA CYS A 151 -1.78 -9.66 -2.27
C CYS A 151 -2.30 -8.60 -1.28
N GLY A 152 -2.63 -9.03 -0.06
CA GLY A 152 -3.06 -8.17 1.03
C GLY A 152 -4.53 -7.74 0.95
N GLY A 153 -4.89 -6.67 1.65
CA GLY A 153 -6.27 -6.17 1.68
C GLY A 153 -6.69 -5.45 0.39
N LEU A 154 -7.99 -5.43 0.11
CA LEU A 154 -8.56 -4.79 -1.08
C LEU A 154 -8.28 -3.27 -1.13
N CYS A 155 -8.27 -2.75 -2.35
CA CYS A 155 -8.07 -1.34 -2.69
C CYS A 155 -8.85 -1.07 -3.99
N PRO A 156 -9.56 0.07 -4.12
CA PRO A 156 -10.09 0.50 -5.42
C PRO A 156 -8.97 0.55 -6.47
N GLY A 157 -9.25 0.11 -7.70
CA GLY A 157 -8.28 0.13 -8.80
C GLY A 157 -7.47 -1.14 -9.01
N LEU A 158 -7.54 -2.14 -8.12
CA LEU A 158 -6.86 -3.44 -8.31
C LEU A 158 -7.17 -4.09 -9.67
N ASN A 159 -8.47 -4.19 -10.01
CA ASN A 159 -8.89 -4.72 -11.31
C ASN A 159 -8.45 -3.83 -12.49
N THR A 160 -8.39 -2.51 -12.31
CA THR A 160 -7.90 -1.59 -13.33
C THR A 160 -6.42 -1.87 -13.61
N VAL A 161 -5.58 -1.99 -12.58
CA VAL A 161 -4.16 -2.34 -12.76
C VAL A 161 -4.01 -3.69 -13.49
N ILE A 162 -4.75 -4.73 -13.08
CA ILE A 162 -4.71 -6.03 -13.78
C ILE A 162 -5.08 -5.88 -15.25
N ARG A 163 -6.17 -5.15 -15.55
CA ARG A 163 -6.63 -4.91 -16.91
C ARG A 163 -5.56 -4.21 -17.74
N GLU A 164 -5.01 -3.11 -17.23
CA GLU A 164 -4.04 -2.30 -17.98
C GLU A 164 -2.70 -3.02 -18.17
N ILE A 165 -2.29 -3.91 -17.26
CA ILE A 165 -1.12 -4.78 -17.51
C ILE A 165 -1.42 -5.76 -18.66
N VAL A 166 -2.57 -6.45 -18.62
CA VAL A 166 -2.93 -7.44 -19.65
C VAL A 166 -3.13 -6.77 -21.01
N CYS A 167 -3.90 -5.69 -21.06
CA CYS A 167 -4.14 -4.93 -22.29
C CYS A 167 -2.85 -4.27 -22.80
N GLY A 168 -2.02 -3.72 -21.92
CA GLY A 168 -0.76 -3.09 -22.30
C GLY A 168 0.23 -4.10 -22.88
N LEU A 169 0.44 -5.24 -22.21
CA LEU A 169 1.26 -6.33 -22.73
C LEU A 169 0.77 -6.80 -24.11
N TYR A 170 -0.54 -6.99 -24.27
CA TYR A 170 -1.13 -7.47 -25.51
C TYR A 170 -1.06 -6.45 -26.65
N HIS A 171 -1.55 -5.23 -26.43
CA HIS A 171 -1.74 -4.24 -27.50
C HIS A 171 -0.50 -3.40 -27.78
N MET A 172 0.34 -3.11 -26.78
CA MET A 172 1.56 -2.33 -26.97
C MET A 172 2.74 -3.20 -27.37
N TYR A 173 2.83 -4.40 -26.80
CA TYR A 173 4.00 -5.25 -26.92
C TYR A 173 3.75 -6.60 -27.59
N GLY A 174 2.53 -6.93 -28.02
CA GLY A 174 2.24 -8.21 -28.69
C GLY A 174 2.42 -9.45 -27.81
N VAL A 175 2.41 -9.29 -26.48
CA VAL A 175 2.57 -10.40 -25.54
C VAL A 175 1.23 -11.09 -25.32
N HIS A 176 1.17 -12.39 -25.60
CA HIS A 176 -0.07 -13.16 -25.55
C HIS A 176 -0.17 -14.14 -24.37
N ARG A 177 0.94 -14.41 -23.67
CA ARG A 177 1.00 -15.39 -22.57
C ARG A 177 1.03 -14.69 -21.22
N VAL A 178 -0.15 -14.42 -20.66
CA VAL A 178 -0.29 -13.79 -19.34
C VAL A 178 -1.12 -14.69 -18.41
N LEU A 179 -0.60 -14.95 -17.21
CA LEU A 179 -1.26 -15.73 -16.16
C LEU A 179 -1.61 -14.85 -14.97
N GLY A 180 -2.79 -15.08 -14.39
CA GLY A 180 -3.15 -14.60 -13.06
C GLY A 180 -2.85 -15.67 -12.02
N ILE A 181 -2.16 -15.32 -10.95
CA ILE A 181 -1.92 -16.20 -9.80
C ILE A 181 -3.03 -15.97 -8.77
N GLU A 182 -3.80 -17.01 -8.46
CA GLU A 182 -4.97 -16.88 -7.59
C GLU A 182 -4.63 -16.90 -6.10
N GLY A 183 -5.28 -16.04 -5.32
CA GLY A 183 -5.20 -16.10 -3.86
C GLY A 183 -3.84 -15.68 -3.28
N GLY A 184 -3.20 -14.68 -3.86
CA GLY A 184 -1.94 -14.11 -3.37
C GLY A 184 -0.74 -15.04 -3.53
N TYR A 185 0.28 -14.87 -2.68
CA TYR A 185 1.54 -15.64 -2.78
C TYR A 185 1.36 -17.16 -2.68
N LYS A 186 0.35 -17.64 -1.96
CA LYS A 186 0.03 -19.07 -1.88
C LYS A 186 -0.32 -19.68 -3.23
N GLY A 187 -0.84 -18.87 -4.15
CA GLY A 187 -1.24 -19.30 -5.50
C GLY A 187 -0.11 -19.90 -6.32
N PHE A 188 1.13 -19.43 -6.12
CA PHE A 188 2.31 -19.94 -6.84
C PHE A 188 2.47 -21.45 -6.65
N TYR A 189 2.40 -21.93 -5.40
CA TYR A 189 2.63 -23.34 -5.07
C TYR A 189 1.34 -24.14 -4.82
N ALA A 190 0.18 -23.50 -4.72
CA ALA A 190 -1.12 -24.18 -4.84
C ALA A 190 -1.43 -24.58 -6.30
N ARG A 191 -0.65 -24.07 -7.26
CA ARG A 191 -0.81 -24.23 -8.71
C ARG A 191 -2.12 -23.71 -9.28
N ASN A 192 -2.80 -22.81 -8.58
CA ASN A 192 -4.04 -22.16 -9.04
C ASN A 192 -3.71 -20.93 -9.91
N THR A 193 -3.97 -21.06 -11.21
CA THR A 193 -3.70 -19.98 -12.18
C THR A 193 -4.82 -19.84 -13.19
N ILE A 194 -5.13 -18.60 -13.57
CA ILE A 194 -6.11 -18.29 -14.62
C ILE A 194 -5.42 -17.66 -15.84
N PRO A 195 -5.76 -18.06 -17.08
CA PRO A 195 -5.27 -17.37 -18.26
C PRO A 195 -5.92 -15.98 -18.37
N LEU A 196 -5.10 -14.95 -18.56
CA LEU A 196 -5.55 -13.57 -18.71
C LEU A 196 -5.41 -13.13 -20.16
N THR A 197 -6.52 -12.65 -20.74
CA THR A 197 -6.59 -12.10 -22.10
C THR A 197 -7.38 -10.79 -22.08
N PRO A 198 -7.25 -9.91 -23.08
CA PRO A 198 -8.06 -8.70 -23.18
C PRO A 198 -9.57 -8.97 -23.04
N LYS A 199 -10.03 -10.10 -23.56
CA LYS A 199 -11.43 -10.54 -23.42
C LYS A 199 -11.80 -10.85 -21.96
N VAL A 200 -10.94 -11.54 -21.22
CA VAL A 200 -11.17 -11.88 -19.81
C VAL A 200 -11.19 -10.63 -18.93
N VAL A 201 -10.34 -9.64 -19.22
CA VAL A 201 -10.21 -8.41 -18.42
C VAL A 201 -11.05 -7.23 -18.91
N ASN A 202 -11.86 -7.40 -19.95
CA ASN A 202 -12.52 -6.28 -20.65
C ASN A 202 -13.23 -5.30 -19.71
N ASP A 203 -14.04 -5.83 -18.80
CA ASP A 203 -14.94 -5.05 -17.93
C ASP A 203 -14.57 -5.08 -16.44
N ILE A 204 -13.44 -5.67 -16.07
CA ILE A 204 -13.11 -5.87 -14.65
C ILE A 204 -12.86 -4.54 -13.92
N HIS A 205 -12.38 -3.52 -14.62
CA HIS A 205 -12.17 -2.16 -14.10
C HIS A 205 -13.46 -1.49 -13.59
N LYS A 206 -14.64 -1.95 -14.03
CA LYS A 206 -15.95 -1.45 -13.57
C LYS A 206 -16.35 -2.03 -12.20
N ARG A 207 -15.58 -2.97 -11.67
CA ARG A 207 -15.86 -3.69 -10.42
C ARG A 207 -14.74 -3.43 -9.42
N GLY A 208 -15.12 -3.23 -8.15
CA GLY A 208 -14.14 -3.25 -7.07
C GLY A 208 -13.60 -4.65 -6.78
N GLY A 209 -12.66 -4.73 -5.84
CA GLY A 209 -11.96 -5.96 -5.50
C GLY A 209 -10.93 -6.40 -6.56
N THR A 210 -10.65 -7.70 -6.62
CA THR A 210 -9.70 -8.32 -7.58
C THR A 210 -10.28 -9.61 -8.13
N ILE A 211 -10.20 -9.82 -9.45
CA ILE A 211 -10.61 -11.09 -10.09
C ILE A 211 -9.71 -12.27 -9.73
N LEU A 212 -8.48 -12.02 -9.24
CA LEU A 212 -7.52 -13.05 -8.87
C LEU A 212 -7.75 -13.57 -7.44
N GLY A 213 -8.65 -12.94 -6.68
CA GLY A 213 -8.66 -13.08 -5.24
C GLY A 213 -7.37 -12.53 -4.61
N THR A 214 -7.31 -12.54 -3.28
CA THR A 214 -6.14 -12.07 -2.54
C THR A 214 -6.02 -12.82 -1.22
N SER A 215 -4.82 -12.86 -0.66
CA SER A 215 -4.56 -13.43 0.67
C SER A 215 -3.63 -12.54 1.48
N ARG A 216 -3.67 -12.72 2.81
CA ARG A 216 -2.60 -12.31 3.72
C ARG A 216 -1.68 -13.50 4.00
N GLY A 217 -0.38 -13.23 4.12
CA GLY A 217 0.66 -14.24 4.37
C GLY A 217 0.86 -15.23 3.21
N GLY A 218 1.51 -16.36 3.51
CA GLY A 218 1.77 -17.41 2.52
C GLY A 218 2.96 -17.17 1.60
N HIS A 219 3.87 -16.27 2.01
CA HIS A 219 5.12 -16.05 1.32
C HIS A 219 6.09 -17.20 1.63
N ASP A 220 6.55 -17.89 0.60
CA ASP A 220 7.59 -18.93 0.68
C ASP A 220 8.51 -18.73 -0.54
N THR A 221 9.64 -18.07 -0.33
CA THR A 221 10.52 -17.60 -1.41
C THR A 221 10.93 -18.74 -2.33
N SER A 222 11.40 -19.86 -1.77
CA SER A 222 11.85 -21.01 -2.56
C SER A 222 10.72 -21.55 -3.42
N LYS A 223 9.54 -21.83 -2.83
CA LYS A 223 8.40 -22.36 -3.59
C LYS A 223 7.88 -21.40 -4.66
N ILE A 224 7.91 -20.09 -4.39
CA ILE A 224 7.50 -19.07 -5.35
C ILE A 224 8.46 -19.05 -6.55
N VAL A 225 9.77 -18.97 -6.29
CA VAL A 225 10.78 -18.91 -7.36
C VAL A 225 10.87 -20.24 -8.12
N ASP A 226 10.71 -21.38 -7.44
CA ASP A 226 10.59 -22.69 -8.09
C ASP A 226 9.38 -22.72 -9.03
N SER A 227 8.21 -22.22 -8.60
CA SER A 227 7.04 -22.13 -9.48
C SER A 227 7.24 -21.16 -10.65
N ILE A 228 7.98 -20.07 -10.48
CA ILE A 228 8.30 -19.13 -11.57
C ILE A 228 9.16 -19.85 -12.61
N GLN A 229 10.19 -20.55 -12.15
CA GLN A 229 11.12 -21.29 -12.99
C GLN A 229 10.45 -22.48 -13.71
N ASP A 230 9.70 -23.31 -12.98
CA ASP A 230 8.99 -24.49 -13.51
C ASP A 230 7.99 -24.13 -14.62
N ARG A 231 7.37 -22.95 -14.53
CA ARG A 231 6.39 -22.46 -15.51
C ARG A 231 7.04 -21.66 -16.66
N GLY A 232 8.34 -21.43 -16.60
CA GLY A 232 9.06 -20.55 -17.53
C GLY A 232 8.50 -19.13 -17.54
N ILE A 233 8.09 -18.62 -16.37
CA ILE A 233 7.64 -17.23 -16.21
C ILE A 233 8.87 -16.34 -16.20
N ASN A 234 8.88 -15.30 -17.04
CA ASN A 234 9.99 -14.36 -17.17
C ASN A 234 9.61 -12.89 -16.88
N GLN A 235 8.35 -12.63 -16.55
CA GLN A 235 7.90 -11.35 -16.01
C GLN A 235 6.90 -11.56 -14.87
N VAL A 236 7.13 -10.92 -13.73
CA VAL A 236 6.34 -11.07 -12.51
C VAL A 236 5.88 -9.70 -12.04
N TYR A 237 4.57 -9.47 -12.10
CA TYR A 237 3.92 -8.25 -11.65
C TYR A 237 3.24 -8.47 -10.30
N ILE A 238 3.77 -7.83 -9.25
CA ILE A 238 3.37 -8.06 -7.87
C ILE A 238 2.62 -6.83 -7.33
N ILE A 239 1.30 -6.95 -7.18
CA ILE A 239 0.43 -5.86 -6.72
C ILE A 239 0.11 -6.06 -5.25
N GLY A 240 0.56 -5.17 -4.37
CA GLY A 240 0.31 -5.33 -2.94
C GLY A 240 0.93 -4.24 -2.06
N GLY A 241 0.58 -4.24 -0.77
CA GLY A 241 1.07 -3.26 0.21
C GLY A 241 2.49 -3.57 0.71
N ASP A 242 2.93 -2.91 1.78
CA ASP A 242 4.28 -3.01 2.35
C ASP A 242 4.80 -4.45 2.47
N GLY A 243 4.10 -5.32 3.22
CA GLY A 243 4.52 -6.72 3.38
C GLY A 243 4.58 -7.49 2.06
N THR A 244 3.81 -7.10 1.04
CA THR A 244 3.92 -7.68 -0.30
C THR A 244 5.18 -7.18 -1.01
N GLN A 245 5.50 -5.89 -0.94
CA GLN A 245 6.70 -5.32 -1.56
C GLN A 245 7.98 -5.83 -0.90
N LYS A 246 7.97 -6.06 0.42
CA LYS A 246 9.03 -6.79 1.14
C LYS A 246 9.22 -8.19 0.56
N GLY A 247 8.12 -8.94 0.36
CA GLY A 247 8.16 -10.23 -0.32
C GLY A 247 8.69 -10.15 -1.76
N ALA A 248 8.31 -9.13 -2.52
CA ALA A 248 8.78 -8.89 -3.88
C ALA A 248 10.29 -8.64 -3.93
N SER A 249 10.83 -7.89 -2.97
CA SER A 249 12.26 -7.67 -2.81
C SER A 249 12.99 -8.99 -2.60
N VAL A 250 12.49 -9.87 -1.71
CA VAL A 250 13.12 -11.17 -1.44
C VAL A 250 13.02 -12.12 -2.65
N ILE A 251 11.90 -12.09 -3.38
CA ILE A 251 11.74 -12.85 -4.64
C ILE A 251 12.76 -12.39 -5.69
N PHE A 252 12.93 -11.08 -5.83
CA PHE A 252 13.91 -10.50 -6.75
C PHE A 252 15.35 -10.92 -6.39
N GLU A 253 15.75 -10.82 -5.12
CA GLU A 253 17.09 -11.19 -4.69
C GLU A 253 17.37 -12.69 -4.96
N GLU A 254 16.40 -13.57 -4.73
CA GLU A 254 16.53 -15.00 -5.03
C GLU A 254 16.60 -15.28 -6.55
N ILE A 255 15.79 -14.59 -7.35
CA ILE A 255 15.87 -14.65 -8.82
C ILE A 255 17.26 -14.22 -9.32
N ARG A 256 17.80 -13.14 -8.74
CA ARG A 256 19.13 -12.64 -9.08
C ARG A 256 20.21 -13.63 -8.67
N ARG A 257 20.13 -14.19 -7.46
CA ARG A 257 21.04 -15.22 -6.95
C ARG A 257 21.08 -16.46 -7.86
N ARG A 258 19.94 -16.85 -8.42
CA ARG A 258 19.82 -17.96 -9.38
C ARG A 258 20.20 -17.58 -10.82
N GLY A 259 20.50 -16.32 -11.11
CA GLY A 259 20.87 -15.85 -12.46
C GLY A 259 19.73 -15.97 -13.48
N LEU A 260 18.47 -15.91 -13.05
CA LEU A 260 17.32 -16.11 -13.95
C LEU A 260 17.00 -14.83 -14.72
N LYS A 261 16.70 -14.96 -16.02
CA LYS A 261 16.18 -13.87 -16.89
C LYS A 261 14.70 -13.60 -16.56
N VAL A 262 14.43 -13.07 -15.37
CA VAL A 262 13.08 -12.76 -14.88
C VAL A 262 13.02 -11.30 -14.39
N ALA A 263 12.12 -10.52 -14.97
CA ALA A 263 11.83 -9.17 -14.50
C ALA A 263 10.80 -9.20 -13.37
N VAL A 264 11.13 -8.63 -12.20
CA VAL A 264 10.22 -8.49 -11.06
C VAL A 264 9.84 -7.01 -10.90
N ALA A 265 8.56 -6.71 -11.11
CA ALA A 265 7.99 -5.38 -10.99
C ALA A 265 6.93 -5.35 -9.88
N GLY A 266 7.16 -4.53 -8.85
CA GLY A 266 6.19 -4.25 -7.81
C GLY A 266 5.27 -3.09 -8.17
N ILE A 267 3.99 -3.21 -7.81
CA ILE A 267 3.01 -2.14 -7.92
C ILE A 267 2.43 -1.91 -6.51
N PRO A 268 2.83 -0.82 -5.84
CA PRO A 268 2.59 -0.66 -4.42
C PRO A 268 1.14 -0.23 -4.19
N LYS A 269 0.42 -1.04 -3.43
CA LYS A 269 -1.01 -0.92 -3.16
C LYS A 269 -1.26 -0.60 -1.70
N THR A 270 -1.60 0.65 -1.42
CA THR A 270 -2.13 1.11 -0.14
C THR A 270 -3.23 2.14 -0.41
N ILE A 271 -4.28 2.13 0.40
CA ILE A 271 -5.23 3.26 0.42
C ILE A 271 -4.77 4.35 1.37
N ASP A 272 -3.84 4.05 2.29
CA ASP A 272 -3.49 4.97 3.39
C ASP A 272 -2.50 6.06 2.94
N ASN A 273 -2.08 6.05 1.67
CA ASN A 273 -1.11 6.96 1.07
C ASN A 273 0.22 7.08 1.84
N ASP A 274 0.69 5.96 2.38
CA ASP A 274 1.81 5.87 3.31
C ASP A 274 3.11 5.34 2.68
N ILE A 275 3.22 5.35 1.35
CA ILE A 275 4.40 4.84 0.64
C ILE A 275 5.47 5.93 0.53
N PRO A 276 6.72 5.70 0.99
CA PRO A 276 7.82 6.64 0.79
C PRO A 276 8.08 6.95 -0.68
N VAL A 277 8.65 8.14 -0.95
CA VAL A 277 9.04 8.62 -2.29
C VAL A 277 7.86 8.91 -3.23
N ILE A 278 6.78 8.13 -3.15
CA ILE A 278 5.62 8.23 -4.03
C ILE A 278 4.69 9.35 -3.56
N ASP A 279 4.33 10.25 -4.47
CA ASP A 279 3.45 11.40 -4.18
C ASP A 279 2.04 10.96 -3.71
N LYS A 280 1.52 9.90 -4.36
CA LYS A 280 0.18 9.38 -4.12
C LYS A 280 0.07 7.89 -4.44
N SER A 281 -0.63 7.10 -3.63
CA SER A 281 -0.97 5.71 -3.90
C SER A 281 -2.32 5.55 -4.62
N PHE A 282 -2.46 4.54 -5.49
CA PHE A 282 -3.71 4.36 -6.23
C PHE A 282 -4.81 3.86 -5.29
N GLY A 283 -6.03 4.35 -5.51
CA GLY A 283 -7.19 4.09 -4.67
C GLY A 283 -7.34 5.09 -3.52
N PHE A 284 -6.36 5.98 -3.30
CA PHE A 284 -6.43 7.02 -2.25
C PHE A 284 -7.53 8.05 -2.55
N ASP A 285 -7.59 8.59 -3.77
CA ASP A 285 -8.61 9.59 -4.13
C ASP A 285 -10.01 9.01 -4.01
N THR A 286 -10.20 7.77 -4.50
CA THR A 286 -11.46 7.04 -4.35
C THR A 286 -11.79 6.83 -2.87
N ALA A 287 -10.80 6.49 -2.04
CA ALA A 287 -11.03 6.28 -0.62
C ALA A 287 -11.47 7.57 0.10
N VAL A 288 -10.85 8.71 -0.24
CA VAL A 288 -11.23 10.03 0.27
C VAL A 288 -12.66 10.39 -0.17
N GLU A 289 -13.02 10.13 -1.43
CA GLU A 289 -14.36 10.40 -1.96
C GLU A 289 -15.44 9.55 -1.25
N GLU A 290 -15.22 8.25 -1.05
CA GLU A 290 -16.16 7.40 -0.33
C GLU A 290 -16.23 7.76 1.18
N ALA A 291 -15.09 8.16 1.77
CA ALA A 291 -15.07 8.67 3.14
C ALA A 291 -15.92 9.95 3.29
N GLN A 292 -15.86 10.86 2.32
CA GLN A 292 -16.69 12.05 2.29
C GLN A 292 -18.18 11.71 2.27
N ARG A 293 -18.61 10.70 1.50
CA ARG A 293 -20.02 10.27 1.50
C ARG A 293 -20.50 9.81 2.88
N ALA A 294 -19.65 9.11 3.62
CA ALA A 294 -19.95 8.69 4.99
C ALA A 294 -19.99 9.88 5.97
N ILE A 295 -19.08 10.84 5.81
CA ILE A 295 -19.07 12.09 6.58
C ILE A 295 -20.34 12.89 6.35
N ASN A 296 -20.75 13.06 5.09
CA ASN A 296 -21.97 13.80 4.74
C ASN A 296 -23.22 13.15 5.36
N ALA A 297 -23.30 11.81 5.37
CA ALA A 297 -24.38 11.10 6.05
C ALA A 297 -24.36 11.33 7.57
N ALA A 298 -23.18 11.31 8.20
CA ALA A 298 -23.03 11.61 9.62
C ALA A 298 -23.42 13.05 9.96
N HIS A 299 -23.07 14.01 9.09
CA HIS A 299 -23.42 15.42 9.26
C HIS A 299 -24.93 15.63 9.22
N VAL A 300 -25.61 15.12 8.19
CA VAL A 300 -27.09 15.21 8.07
C VAL A 300 -27.78 14.60 9.29
N GLU A 301 -27.33 13.43 9.75
CA GLU A 301 -27.88 12.79 10.96
C GLU A 301 -27.63 13.61 12.24
N ALA A 302 -26.45 14.22 12.37
CA ALA A 302 -26.10 15.03 13.54
C ALA A 302 -26.88 16.35 13.57
N GLU A 303 -27.02 17.03 12.43
CA GLU A 303 -27.76 18.30 12.32
C GLU A 303 -29.27 18.12 12.53
N SER A 304 -29.81 16.95 12.19
CA SER A 304 -31.26 16.68 12.24
C SER A 304 -31.83 16.53 13.66
N ILE A 305 -31.01 16.57 14.71
CA ILE A 305 -31.44 16.34 16.09
C ILE A 305 -30.66 17.19 17.09
N GLU A 306 -31.33 17.65 18.15
CA GLU A 306 -30.69 18.41 19.22
C GLU A 306 -29.58 17.59 19.88
N ASN A 307 -28.42 18.24 20.05
CA ASN A 307 -27.20 17.65 20.59
C ASN A 307 -26.77 16.38 19.84
N GLY A 308 -26.93 16.40 18.51
CA GLY A 308 -26.56 15.31 17.62
C GLY A 308 -25.05 15.20 17.44
N ILE A 309 -24.51 13.97 17.50
CA ILE A 309 -23.09 13.70 17.30
C ILE A 309 -22.91 12.61 16.24
N GLY A 310 -22.25 12.95 15.14
CA GLY A 310 -21.85 11.99 14.11
C GLY A 310 -20.40 11.55 14.32
N VAL A 311 -20.15 10.28 14.64
CA VAL A 311 -18.80 9.72 14.72
C VAL A 311 -18.54 8.83 13.51
N VAL A 312 -17.54 9.17 12.71
CA VAL A 312 -17.15 8.42 11.50
C VAL A 312 -15.76 7.84 11.69
N LYS A 313 -15.66 6.51 11.74
CA LYS A 313 -14.35 5.83 11.75
C LYS A 313 -13.84 5.67 10.33
N LEU A 314 -12.63 6.13 10.04
CA LEU A 314 -11.98 5.97 8.74
C LEU A 314 -10.75 5.07 8.81
N MET A 315 -10.31 4.62 7.65
CA MET A 315 -9.06 3.87 7.50
C MET A 315 -7.87 4.78 7.82
N GLY A 316 -6.76 4.17 8.25
CA GLY A 316 -5.59 4.90 8.72
C GLY A 316 -4.95 4.19 9.91
N ARG A 317 -4.36 3.03 9.66
CA ARG A 317 -3.76 2.17 10.71
C ARG A 317 -2.56 2.82 11.38
N HIS A 318 -1.67 3.36 10.56
CA HIS A 318 -0.39 3.95 10.99
C HIS A 318 -0.27 5.42 10.59
N SER A 319 -1.12 5.88 9.68
CA SER A 319 -1.15 7.25 9.19
C SER A 319 -2.57 7.78 8.99
N GLY A 320 -2.75 9.08 9.22
CA GLY A 320 -4.04 9.76 9.18
C GLY A 320 -4.44 10.38 7.84
N PHE A 321 -3.78 10.04 6.72
CA PHE A 321 -3.97 10.78 5.46
C PHE A 321 -5.42 10.77 4.95
N ILE A 322 -6.11 9.62 4.97
CA ILE A 322 -7.52 9.56 4.54
C ILE A 322 -8.38 10.48 5.41
N ALA A 323 -8.22 10.38 6.74
CA ALA A 323 -8.99 11.21 7.68
C ALA A 323 -8.72 12.71 7.50
N MET A 324 -7.45 13.10 7.32
CA MET A 324 -7.06 14.49 7.08
C MET A 324 -7.62 15.02 5.76
N TYR A 325 -7.46 14.28 4.66
CA TYR A 325 -7.94 14.72 3.35
C TYR A 325 -9.47 14.71 3.24
N ALA A 326 -10.15 13.69 3.80
CA ALA A 326 -11.61 13.64 3.83
C ALA A 326 -12.21 14.77 4.66
N THR A 327 -11.59 15.12 5.79
CA THR A 327 -11.96 16.28 6.61
C THR A 327 -11.84 17.58 5.82
N LEU A 328 -10.68 17.82 5.19
CA LEU A 328 -10.44 19.02 4.37
C LEU A 328 -11.38 19.11 3.16
N ALA A 329 -11.75 17.97 2.58
CA ALA A 329 -12.64 17.89 1.42
C ALA A 329 -14.12 18.09 1.80
N SER A 330 -14.58 17.55 2.93
CA SER A 330 -15.97 17.69 3.39
C SER A 330 -16.27 19.10 3.89
N ARG A 331 -15.39 19.66 4.75
CA ARG A 331 -15.65 20.91 5.52
C ARG A 331 -16.77 20.84 6.56
N ASP A 332 -17.43 19.69 6.73
CA ASP A 332 -18.51 19.50 7.71
C ASP A 332 -18.01 18.85 9.02
N VAL A 333 -16.71 18.57 9.11
CA VAL A 333 -16.08 17.91 10.26
C VAL A 333 -15.62 18.95 11.27
N ASP A 334 -16.04 18.80 12.52
CA ASP A 334 -15.60 19.65 13.64
C ASP A 334 -14.33 19.13 14.31
N CYS A 335 -14.11 17.81 14.29
CA CYS A 335 -12.95 17.21 14.93
C CYS A 335 -12.40 16.03 14.12
N CYS A 336 -11.12 16.06 13.78
CA CYS A 336 -10.39 14.99 13.11
C CYS A 336 -9.28 14.47 14.03
N LEU A 337 -9.36 13.19 14.37
CA LEU A 337 -8.43 12.46 15.23
C LEU A 337 -7.63 11.46 14.39
N ILE A 338 -6.30 11.56 14.44
CA ILE A 338 -5.36 10.76 13.64
C ILE A 338 -4.29 10.09 14.52
N PRO A 339 -3.65 8.99 14.08
CA PRO A 339 -2.60 8.30 14.85
C PRO A 339 -1.42 9.20 15.22
N GLU A 340 -1.12 10.20 14.40
CA GLU A 340 0.02 11.10 14.59
C GLU A 340 -0.24 12.24 15.59
N SER A 341 -1.50 12.48 15.96
CA SER A 341 -1.87 13.56 16.89
C SER A 341 -2.54 12.95 18.13
N PRO A 342 -1.76 12.71 19.22
CA PRO A 342 -2.30 12.24 20.48
C PRO A 342 -3.41 13.14 21.02
N PHE A 343 -4.33 12.55 21.78
CA PHE A 343 -5.41 13.27 22.44
C PHE A 343 -5.81 12.60 23.74
N TYR A 344 -6.39 13.38 24.66
CA TYR A 344 -6.96 12.89 25.89
C TYR A 344 -8.44 13.31 26.02
N LEU A 345 -9.20 12.54 26.79
CA LEU A 345 -10.66 12.70 26.86
C LEU A 345 -11.10 13.74 27.91
N GLU A 346 -10.54 13.67 29.13
CA GLU A 346 -10.99 14.44 30.30
C GLU A 346 -9.94 15.47 30.76
N GLY A 347 -10.38 16.60 31.29
CA GLY A 347 -9.51 17.67 31.79
C GLY A 347 -9.56 18.92 30.92
N ALA A 348 -8.94 19.99 31.39
CA ALA A 348 -8.93 21.28 30.72
C ALA A 348 -8.18 21.18 29.38
N GLY A 349 -8.86 21.49 28.26
CA GLY A 349 -8.34 21.31 26.90
C GLY A 349 -8.57 19.91 26.31
N GLY A 350 -9.27 19.03 27.03
CA GLY A 350 -9.57 17.67 26.59
C GLY A 350 -10.71 17.60 25.57
N LEU A 351 -10.83 16.44 24.91
CA LEU A 351 -11.83 16.23 23.87
C LEU A 351 -13.28 16.45 24.36
N PHE A 352 -13.62 16.03 25.58
CA PHE A 352 -15.00 16.21 26.09
C PHE A 352 -15.38 17.67 26.31
N GLU A 353 -14.45 18.51 26.78
CA GLU A 353 -14.70 19.95 26.93
C GLU A 353 -14.96 20.59 25.56
N TYR A 354 -14.18 20.20 24.54
CA TYR A 354 -14.38 20.68 23.18
C TYR A 354 -15.74 20.24 22.60
N ILE A 355 -16.14 18.97 22.82
CA ILE A 355 -17.46 18.48 22.40
C ILE A 355 -18.57 19.29 23.07
N GLU A 356 -18.50 19.51 24.39
CA GLU A 356 -19.50 20.29 25.12
C GLU A 356 -19.64 21.71 24.57
N LYS A 357 -18.49 22.37 24.29
CA LYS A 357 -18.46 23.70 23.69
C LYS A 357 -19.16 23.71 22.33
N ARG A 358 -18.79 22.79 21.42
CA ARG A 358 -19.37 22.72 20.07
C ARG A 358 -20.87 22.45 20.11
N LEU A 359 -21.34 21.55 20.98
CA LEU A 359 -22.77 21.29 21.12
C LEU A 359 -23.54 22.51 21.62
N LYS A 360 -22.99 23.30 22.56
CA LYS A 360 -23.64 24.55 23.02
C LYS A 360 -23.66 25.64 21.96
N GLU A 361 -22.62 25.73 21.13
CA GLU A 361 -22.50 26.76 20.09
C GLU A 361 -23.33 26.43 18.84
N ASN A 362 -23.32 25.16 18.40
CA ASN A 362 -23.83 24.75 17.09
C ASN A 362 -24.99 23.74 17.16
N GLY A 363 -25.29 23.17 18.33
CA GLY A 363 -26.35 22.16 18.51
C GLY A 363 -26.02 20.75 17.97
N HIS A 364 -24.93 20.59 17.22
CA HIS A 364 -24.48 19.32 16.67
C HIS A 364 -22.95 19.29 16.48
N MET A 365 -22.39 18.10 16.23
CA MET A 365 -20.96 17.92 15.97
C MET A 365 -20.68 16.68 15.10
N VAL A 366 -19.68 16.77 14.22
CA VAL A 366 -19.13 15.64 13.46
C VAL A 366 -17.67 15.40 13.85
N ILE A 367 -17.38 14.15 14.21
CA ILE A 367 -16.04 13.67 14.59
C ILE A 367 -15.60 12.59 13.61
N VAL A 368 -14.47 12.81 12.95
CA VAL A 368 -13.75 11.82 12.15
C VAL A 368 -12.62 11.24 12.99
N VAL A 369 -12.51 9.92 13.04
CA VAL A 369 -11.45 9.21 13.76
C VAL A 369 -10.82 8.14 12.88
N ALA A 370 -9.51 8.22 12.65
CA ALA A 370 -8.78 7.15 11.96
C ALA A 370 -8.63 5.92 12.87
N GLU A 371 -8.68 4.72 12.31
CA GLU A 371 -8.66 3.46 13.09
C GLU A 371 -7.46 3.31 14.03
N GLY A 372 -6.30 3.91 13.67
CA GLY A 372 -5.09 3.89 14.48
C GLY A 372 -5.00 4.96 15.58
N ALA A 373 -5.93 5.92 15.64
CA ALA A 373 -5.89 6.99 16.64
C ALA A 373 -6.21 6.45 18.05
N GLY A 374 -5.55 6.98 19.09
CA GLY A 374 -5.89 6.72 20.50
C GLY A 374 -5.74 5.27 20.97
N GLN A 375 -5.00 4.42 20.25
CA GLN A 375 -4.86 2.99 20.56
C GLN A 375 -4.21 2.75 21.93
N GLU A 376 -3.38 3.69 22.39
CA GLU A 376 -2.79 3.78 23.72
C GLU A 376 -3.86 3.88 24.82
N ASN A 377 -4.86 4.75 24.67
CA ASN A 377 -5.97 4.92 25.63
C ASN A 377 -6.87 3.66 25.70
N LEU A 378 -6.98 2.93 24.58
CA LEU A 378 -7.72 1.66 24.54
C LEU A 378 -6.95 0.53 25.21
N SER A 379 -5.62 0.61 25.31
CA SER A 379 -4.79 -0.47 25.87
C SER A 379 -4.90 -0.54 27.40
N GLU A 380 -5.02 0.61 28.08
CA GLU A 380 -5.21 0.70 29.54
C GLU A 380 -6.57 0.14 30.02
N SER A 381 -7.57 0.12 29.13
CA SER A 381 -8.95 -0.23 29.47
C SER A 381 -9.33 -1.70 29.23
N THR A 382 -8.44 -2.56 28.71
CA THR A 382 -8.75 -4.01 28.53
C THR A 382 -7.52 -4.89 28.72
N ARG A 383 -7.60 -5.89 29.61
CA ARG A 383 -6.55 -6.91 29.83
C ARG A 383 -6.21 -7.64 28.51
N ASN A 384 -4.91 -7.75 28.25
CA ASN A 384 -4.25 -8.15 27.00
C ASN A 384 -4.79 -9.41 26.29
N ILE A 385 -5.07 -9.27 24.99
CA ILE A 385 -4.81 -10.33 24.01
C ILE A 385 -4.10 -9.68 22.81
N ASN A 386 -2.79 -9.87 22.71
CA ASN A 386 -1.98 -9.45 21.55
C ASN A 386 -2.27 -10.38 20.36
N GLN A 387 -3.45 -10.24 19.75
CA GLN A 387 -3.78 -11.00 18.55
C GLN A 387 -3.10 -10.37 17.33
N GLN A 388 -2.51 -11.22 16.49
CA GLN A 388 -1.90 -10.84 15.21
C GLN A 388 -2.70 -11.46 14.05
N ASP A 389 -2.72 -10.80 12.90
CA ASP A 389 -3.24 -11.39 11.67
C ASP A 389 -2.26 -12.44 11.08
N ALA A 390 -2.69 -13.16 10.04
CA ALA A 390 -1.87 -14.18 9.36
C ALA A 390 -0.59 -13.63 8.68
N SER A 391 -0.44 -12.30 8.64
CA SER A 391 0.73 -11.59 8.15
C SER A 391 1.61 -11.03 9.28
N GLY A 392 1.28 -11.32 10.55
CA GLY A 392 2.01 -10.85 11.73
C GLY A 392 1.65 -9.45 12.22
N ASN A 393 0.63 -8.79 11.63
CA ASN A 393 0.24 -7.44 12.04
C ASN A 393 -0.63 -7.48 13.30
N LYS A 394 -0.36 -6.60 14.28
CA LYS A 394 -1.20 -6.43 15.47
C LYS A 394 -2.64 -6.05 15.07
N LEU A 395 -3.63 -6.70 15.66
CA LEU A 395 -5.04 -6.32 15.50
C LEU A 395 -5.33 -5.09 16.35
N LEU A 396 -5.86 -4.04 15.71
CA LEU A 396 -6.30 -2.82 16.39
C LEU A 396 -7.67 -3.03 17.03
N LYS A 397 -7.91 -2.35 18.15
CA LYS A 397 -9.24 -2.28 18.76
C LYS A 397 -10.08 -1.22 18.04
N ASP A 398 -11.40 -1.37 18.09
CA ASP A 398 -12.30 -0.41 17.45
C ASP A 398 -12.37 0.90 18.26
N VAL A 399 -11.53 1.88 17.87
CA VAL A 399 -11.51 3.23 18.45
C VAL A 399 -12.82 3.98 18.26
N GLY A 400 -13.51 3.79 17.13
CA GLY A 400 -14.77 4.48 16.84
C GLY A 400 -15.86 4.10 17.81
N LEU A 401 -16.05 2.79 18.03
CA LEU A 401 -16.99 2.27 19.01
C LEU A 401 -16.61 2.65 20.45
N TRP A 402 -15.32 2.55 20.79
CA TRP A 402 -14.81 2.96 22.09
C TRP A 402 -15.09 4.44 22.39
N LEU A 403 -14.76 5.32 21.43
CA LEU A 403 -14.96 6.76 21.57
C LEU A 403 -16.44 7.10 21.69
N ALA A 404 -17.29 6.49 20.86
CA ALA A 404 -18.74 6.65 20.94
C ALA A 404 -19.31 6.26 22.31
N GLN A 405 -18.83 5.16 22.90
CA GLN A 405 -19.26 4.73 24.23
C GLN A 405 -18.79 5.71 25.32
N LYS A 406 -17.53 6.16 25.24
CA LYS A 406 -16.96 7.13 26.20
C LYS A 406 -17.68 8.47 26.18
N ILE A 407 -18.03 8.98 25.00
CA ILE A 407 -18.83 10.20 24.86
C ILE A 407 -20.22 10.01 25.50
N LYS A 408 -20.93 8.93 25.16
CA LYS A 408 -22.26 8.64 25.75
C LYS A 408 -22.20 8.57 27.27
N ASP A 409 -21.21 7.86 27.81
CA ASP A 409 -21.02 7.72 29.25
C ASP A 409 -20.74 9.06 29.94
N HIS A 410 -19.89 9.91 29.36
CA HIS A 410 -19.56 11.21 29.92
C HIS A 410 -20.78 12.13 30.02
N PHE A 411 -21.48 12.35 28.90
CA PHE A 411 -22.58 13.31 28.84
C PHE A 411 -23.85 12.82 29.55
N SER A 412 -24.14 11.52 29.51
CA SER A 412 -25.30 10.95 30.20
C SER A 412 -25.13 10.88 31.71
N LYS A 413 -23.95 10.46 32.20
CA LYS A 413 -23.73 10.20 33.64
C LYS A 413 -23.21 11.41 34.40
N LYS A 414 -22.26 12.18 33.83
CA LYS A 414 -21.61 13.30 34.52
C LYS A 414 -22.36 14.62 34.33
N GLN A 415 -22.76 14.93 33.10
CA GLN A 415 -23.32 16.26 32.77
C GLN A 415 -24.85 16.31 32.66
N LYS A 416 -25.53 15.15 32.65
CA LYS A 416 -26.99 15.03 32.45
C LYS A 416 -27.47 15.74 31.16
N MET A 417 -26.64 15.75 30.13
CA MET A 417 -26.96 16.29 28.81
C MET A 417 -27.39 15.13 27.91
N THR A 418 -28.58 15.24 27.31
CA THR A 418 -29.06 14.23 26.36
C THR A 418 -28.32 14.41 25.04
N THR A 419 -27.54 13.41 24.62
CA THR A 419 -26.81 13.41 23.34
C THR A 419 -27.33 12.32 22.41
N ASN A 420 -27.42 12.63 21.13
CA ASN A 420 -27.91 11.73 20.10
C ASN A 420 -26.75 11.31 19.19
N LEU A 421 -26.03 10.25 19.57
CA LEU A 421 -24.82 9.84 18.86
C LEU A 421 -25.08 8.73 17.84
N LYS A 422 -24.67 8.98 16.59
CA LYS A 422 -24.60 7.99 15.49
C LYS A 422 -23.14 7.63 15.22
N TYR A 423 -22.88 6.33 15.09
CA TYR A 423 -21.56 5.82 14.73
C TYR A 423 -21.64 5.19 13.33
N ILE A 424 -20.74 5.59 12.44
CA ILE A 424 -20.64 5.09 11.07
C ILE A 424 -19.25 4.49 10.84
N ASP A 425 -19.23 3.24 10.38
CA ASP A 425 -18.03 2.53 9.95
C ASP A 425 -18.16 2.14 8.46
N PRO A 426 -17.69 2.99 7.52
CA PRO A 426 -17.72 2.73 6.09
C PRO A 426 -16.53 1.89 5.60
N THR A 427 -15.69 1.32 6.49
CA THR A 427 -14.39 0.71 6.15
C THR A 427 -14.43 -0.22 4.93
N TYR A 428 -15.40 -1.13 4.86
CA TYR A 428 -15.50 -2.06 3.72
C TYR A 428 -16.14 -1.44 2.49
N MET A 429 -17.03 -0.46 2.66
CA MET A 429 -17.62 0.28 1.55
C MET A 429 -16.55 1.08 0.81
N ILE A 430 -15.61 1.70 1.54
CA ILE A 430 -14.48 2.44 0.97
C ILE A 430 -13.56 1.55 0.12
N ARG A 431 -13.28 0.33 0.56
CA ARG A 431 -12.28 -0.54 -0.09
C ARG A 431 -12.80 -1.37 -1.25
N ALA A 432 -14.10 -1.64 -1.27
CA ALA A 432 -14.72 -2.62 -2.15
C ALA A 432 -15.35 -1.99 -3.40
N VAL A 433 -15.33 -0.66 -3.54
CA VAL A 433 -15.85 0.05 -4.69
C VAL A 433 -14.90 0.00 -5.90
N PRO A 434 -15.41 0.20 -7.13
CA PRO A 434 -14.55 0.54 -8.27
C PRO A 434 -13.82 1.87 -8.04
N SER A 435 -12.65 2.04 -8.69
CA SER A 435 -11.90 3.30 -8.65
C SER A 435 -12.59 4.40 -9.46
N ASN A 436 -12.47 5.63 -8.97
CA ASN A 436 -12.94 6.82 -9.68
C ASN A 436 -12.06 7.15 -10.90
N ALA A 437 -12.41 8.22 -11.63
CA ALA A 437 -11.72 8.59 -12.87
C ALA A 437 -10.23 8.93 -12.65
N SER A 438 -9.90 9.67 -11.58
CA SER A 438 -8.53 10.05 -11.24
C SER A 438 -7.67 8.81 -10.97
N ASP A 439 -8.16 7.90 -10.13
CA ASP A 439 -7.46 6.65 -9.81
C ASP A 439 -7.37 5.71 -11.02
N ASN A 440 -8.36 5.70 -11.93
CA ASN A 440 -8.28 4.89 -13.16
C ASN A 440 -7.15 5.37 -14.09
N VAL A 441 -7.01 6.68 -14.28
CA VAL A 441 -5.88 7.24 -15.04
C VAL A 441 -4.57 6.86 -14.37
N TYR A 442 -4.51 7.00 -13.04
CA TYR A 442 -3.31 6.67 -12.31
C TYR A 442 -2.95 5.17 -12.40
N CYS A 443 -3.90 4.26 -12.22
CA CYS A 443 -3.71 2.82 -12.38
C CYS A 443 -3.16 2.47 -13.78
N THR A 444 -3.65 3.17 -14.82
CA THR A 444 -3.16 3.00 -16.20
C THR A 444 -1.70 3.38 -16.33
N LEU A 445 -1.32 4.54 -15.81
CA LEU A 445 0.08 5.02 -15.86
C LEU A 445 1.02 4.13 -15.05
N LEU A 446 0.59 3.60 -13.90
CA LEU A 446 1.34 2.63 -13.12
C LEU A 446 1.56 1.33 -13.91
N ALA A 447 0.49 0.74 -14.42
CA ALA A 447 0.56 -0.51 -15.18
C ALA A 447 1.47 -0.37 -16.40
N HIS A 448 1.28 0.67 -17.21
CA HIS A 448 2.11 0.92 -18.38
C HIS A 448 3.58 1.15 -18.01
N SER A 449 3.85 1.93 -16.97
CA SER A 449 5.22 2.15 -16.47
C SER A 449 5.88 0.84 -16.05
N ALA A 450 5.16 -0.03 -15.33
CA ALA A 450 5.68 -1.34 -14.93
C ALA A 450 5.98 -2.24 -16.14
N ILE A 451 5.09 -2.26 -17.14
CA ILE A 451 5.30 -3.00 -18.40
C ILE A 451 6.54 -2.48 -19.12
N HIS A 452 6.64 -1.15 -19.31
CA HIS A 452 7.77 -0.54 -19.99
C HIS A 452 9.09 -0.86 -19.30
N GLY A 453 9.12 -0.83 -17.97
CA GLY A 453 10.30 -1.17 -17.18
C GLY A 453 10.71 -2.63 -17.35
N ALA A 454 9.76 -3.55 -17.21
CA ALA A 454 10.00 -4.98 -17.35
C ALA A 454 10.47 -5.36 -18.76
N MET A 455 9.79 -4.87 -19.81
CA MET A 455 10.19 -5.09 -21.21
C MET A 455 11.59 -4.51 -21.48
N ALA A 456 11.91 -3.37 -20.89
CA ALA A 456 13.23 -2.74 -21.00
C ALA A 456 14.31 -3.37 -20.12
N GLY A 457 14.04 -4.49 -19.43
CA GLY A 457 15.04 -5.24 -18.67
C GLY A 457 15.32 -4.71 -17.26
N TYR A 458 14.59 -3.69 -16.80
CA TYR A 458 14.63 -3.30 -15.39
C TYR A 458 13.93 -4.36 -14.52
N THR A 459 14.43 -4.56 -13.31
CA THR A 459 13.93 -5.57 -12.37
C THR A 459 14.24 -5.13 -10.93
N GLY A 460 13.55 -5.69 -9.94
CA GLY A 460 13.77 -5.30 -8.55
C GLY A 460 13.27 -3.88 -8.22
N PHE A 461 12.21 -3.44 -8.90
CA PHE A 461 11.71 -2.07 -8.81
C PHE A 461 10.21 -1.99 -8.53
N THR A 462 9.80 -0.85 -8.01
CA THR A 462 8.43 -0.36 -7.94
C THR A 462 8.28 0.85 -8.87
N VAL A 463 7.04 1.18 -9.26
CA VAL A 463 6.72 2.38 -10.03
C VAL A 463 5.79 3.31 -9.28
N GLY A 464 5.97 4.62 -9.45
CA GLY A 464 5.07 5.62 -8.88
C GLY A 464 5.44 7.05 -9.29
N PRO A 465 4.51 8.01 -9.11
CA PRO A 465 4.76 9.42 -9.30
C PRO A 465 5.70 9.95 -8.22
N VAL A 466 6.74 10.66 -8.65
CA VAL A 466 7.65 11.44 -7.83
C VAL A 466 7.65 12.86 -8.39
N ASN A 467 7.17 13.83 -7.62
CA ASN A 467 6.97 15.21 -8.05
C ASN A 467 6.25 15.33 -9.41
N GLY A 468 5.17 14.55 -9.59
CA GLY A 468 4.32 14.57 -10.78
C GLY A 468 4.88 13.83 -12.00
N ARG A 469 6.04 13.16 -11.90
CA ARG A 469 6.60 12.31 -12.97
C ARG A 469 6.75 10.88 -12.50
N HIS A 470 6.38 9.90 -13.33
CA HIS A 470 6.55 8.50 -12.98
C HIS A 470 8.03 8.12 -13.02
N ALA A 471 8.50 7.41 -12.00
CA ALA A 471 9.86 6.94 -11.86
C ALA A 471 9.91 5.46 -11.47
N TYR A 472 11.03 4.81 -11.78
CA TYR A 472 11.37 3.51 -11.23
C TYR A 472 12.07 3.72 -9.89
N ILE A 473 11.56 3.08 -8.85
CA ILE A 473 11.98 3.25 -7.46
C ILE A 473 12.48 1.89 -6.95
N PRO A 474 13.70 1.78 -6.42
CA PRO A 474 14.21 0.53 -5.87
C PRO A 474 13.36 0.03 -4.69
N PHE A 475 13.19 -1.28 -4.56
CA PHE A 475 12.39 -1.85 -3.46
C PHE A 475 12.81 -1.36 -2.08
N HIS A 476 14.12 -1.26 -1.82
CA HIS A 476 14.64 -0.86 -0.52
C HIS A 476 14.16 0.53 -0.08
N ARG A 477 13.88 1.46 -1.01
CA ARG A 477 13.35 2.80 -0.70
C ARG A 477 11.89 2.79 -0.31
N VAL A 478 11.11 1.88 -0.90
CA VAL A 478 9.66 1.76 -0.67
C VAL A 478 9.35 1.02 0.63
N ILE A 479 10.25 0.12 1.06
CA ILE A 479 10.07 -0.71 2.27
C ILE A 479 10.80 -0.19 3.51
N GLU A 480 11.58 0.90 3.38
CA GLU A 480 12.40 1.47 4.45
C GLU A 480 11.56 2.00 5.61
N LYS A 481 10.48 2.73 5.29
CA LYS A 481 9.61 3.38 6.26
C LYS A 481 8.20 3.52 5.71
N GLN A 482 7.30 4.06 6.52
CA GLN A 482 5.97 4.49 6.08
C GLN A 482 5.87 6.00 6.26
N ASN A 483 5.25 6.68 5.29
CA ASN A 483 4.95 8.09 5.42
C ASN A 483 3.84 8.29 6.46
N LYS A 484 3.98 9.35 7.24
CA LYS A 484 3.02 9.80 8.25
C LYS A 484 2.63 11.25 7.98
N VAL A 485 1.46 11.65 8.46
CA VAL A 485 1.06 13.06 8.49
C VAL A 485 2.04 13.81 9.39
N VAL A 486 2.65 14.86 8.84
CA VAL A 486 3.53 15.75 9.59
C VAL A 486 2.65 16.82 10.24
N ILE A 487 2.37 16.67 11.54
CA ILE A 487 1.47 17.57 12.28
C ILE A 487 2.03 19.00 12.46
N THR A 488 3.30 19.22 12.15
CA THR A 488 3.93 20.55 12.15
C THR A 488 3.89 21.23 10.78
N ASP A 489 3.42 20.55 9.73
CA ASP A 489 3.37 21.11 8.38
C ASP A 489 2.06 21.89 8.10
N ARG A 490 2.13 22.76 7.09
CA ARG A 490 1.06 23.62 6.60
C ARG A 490 -0.21 22.86 6.25
N MET A 491 -0.13 21.59 5.83
CA MET A 491 -1.32 20.79 5.55
C MET A 491 -2.13 20.49 6.81
N TRP A 492 -1.48 20.13 7.92
CA TRP A 492 -2.17 19.94 9.19
C TRP A 492 -2.70 21.25 9.75
N ALA A 493 -1.91 22.33 9.66
CA ALA A 493 -2.36 23.66 10.07
C ALA A 493 -3.64 24.10 9.32
N ARG A 494 -3.74 23.82 8.01
CA ARG A 494 -4.97 24.07 7.23
C ARG A 494 -6.16 23.28 7.74
N LEU A 495 -5.95 22.03 8.16
CA LEU A 495 -7.02 21.23 8.76
C LEU A 495 -7.49 21.84 10.08
N LEU A 496 -6.57 22.21 10.97
CA LEU A 496 -6.92 22.85 12.24
C LEU A 496 -7.67 24.17 12.03
N SER A 497 -7.24 24.99 11.06
CA SER A 497 -7.93 26.23 10.70
C SER A 497 -9.31 25.99 10.06
N SER A 498 -9.48 24.89 9.32
CA SER A 498 -10.77 24.56 8.69
C SER A 498 -11.80 24.05 9.70
N THR A 499 -11.35 23.30 10.70
CA THR A 499 -12.21 22.68 11.73
C THR A 499 -12.41 23.58 12.95
N ASN A 500 -11.51 24.55 13.17
CA ASN A 500 -11.36 25.30 14.41
C ASN A 500 -11.18 24.39 15.65
N GLN A 501 -10.66 23.17 15.46
CA GLN A 501 -10.32 22.29 16.57
C GLN A 501 -9.03 22.73 17.25
N PRO A 502 -8.93 22.64 18.58
CA PRO A 502 -7.67 22.85 19.29
C PRO A 502 -6.69 21.69 19.02
N SER A 503 -5.43 21.90 19.36
CA SER A 503 -4.53 20.77 19.60
C SER A 503 -4.91 20.10 20.91
N PHE A 504 -5.06 18.78 20.91
CA PHE A 504 -5.35 17.99 22.11
C PHE A 504 -4.08 17.42 22.76
N LEU A 505 -2.91 17.95 22.39
CA LEU A 505 -1.65 17.66 23.07
C LEU A 505 -1.72 18.19 24.50
N ASN A 506 -1.26 17.40 25.46
CA ASN A 506 -1.11 17.88 26.83
C ASN A 506 -0.01 18.95 26.84
N PRO A 507 -0.22 20.14 27.44
CA PRO A 507 0.84 21.14 27.56
C PRO A 507 2.12 20.59 28.18
N LYS A 508 2.03 19.61 29.08
CA LYS A 508 3.20 18.97 29.71
C LYS A 508 4.04 18.14 28.75
N ASP A 509 3.44 17.59 27.69
CA ASP A 509 4.15 16.75 26.72
C ASP A 509 4.87 17.63 25.67
N VAL A 510 4.33 18.83 25.39
CA VAL A 510 4.96 19.81 24.48
C VAL A 510 6.27 20.36 25.03
N PHE A 511 6.37 20.57 26.35
CA PHE A 511 7.60 21.06 27.00
C PHE A 511 8.67 19.97 27.21
N ALA A 512 8.31 18.69 27.11
CA ALA A 512 9.27 17.59 27.23
C ALA A 512 10.06 17.40 25.92
N ASP A 513 9.41 17.57 24.76
CA ASP A 513 10.06 17.46 23.46
C ASP A 513 11.04 18.63 23.18
N GLU A 514 10.81 19.82 23.76
CA GLU A 514 11.75 20.96 23.67
C GLU A 514 13.07 20.72 24.44
N GLU A 515 13.04 19.96 25.55
CA GLU A 515 14.27 19.60 26.29
C GLU A 515 15.12 18.55 25.54
N ASP A 516 14.49 17.68 24.74
CA ASP A 516 15.19 16.67 23.94
C ASP A 516 15.80 17.25 22.64
N GLU A 517 15.18 18.24 21.99
CA GLU A 517 15.77 18.90 20.80
C GLU A 517 16.98 19.80 21.15
N ASP A 518 17.01 20.42 22.33
CA ASP A 518 18.12 21.28 22.78
C ASP A 518 19.38 20.48 23.21
N THR A 519 19.27 19.16 23.41
CA THR A 519 20.43 18.31 23.74
C THR A 519 21.15 17.73 22.52
N GLU A 520 20.53 17.72 21.33
CA GLU A 520 21.17 17.25 20.08
C GLU A 520 21.95 18.36 19.33
N THR A 521 21.85 19.63 19.73
CA THR A 521 22.48 20.76 19.02
C THR A 521 23.70 21.39 19.70
N GLN A 522 24.33 20.73 20.68
CA GLN A 522 25.63 21.18 21.21
C GLN A 522 26.81 20.51 20.49
N PRO A 523 27.68 21.26 19.78
CA PRO A 523 28.91 20.71 19.22
C PRO A 523 29.90 20.38 20.33
N LYS A 524 30.32 19.12 20.42
CA LYS A 524 31.44 18.68 21.26
C LYS A 524 32.78 19.19 20.70
N ASP A 525 33.44 20.04 21.47
CA ASP A 525 34.88 20.28 21.61
C ASP A 525 35.74 20.60 20.36
N TRP A 526 36.04 21.89 20.18
CA TRP A 526 37.33 22.38 19.67
C TRP A 526 37.89 23.40 20.68
N GLU A 527 38.76 22.97 21.58
CA GLU A 527 39.76 23.86 22.17
C GLU A 527 40.92 23.02 22.74
N LYS A 528 41.93 22.79 21.90
CA LYS A 528 43.29 22.45 22.35
C LYS A 528 44.30 23.28 21.57
N GLY A 529 44.95 24.20 22.30
CA GLY A 529 46.32 24.61 22.02
C GLY A 529 46.48 26.08 21.63
N ALA A 530 46.79 26.93 22.61
CA ALA A 530 47.82 27.98 22.48
C ALA A 530 48.01 28.73 23.83
N ARG A 531 48.89 28.21 24.70
CA ARG A 531 49.63 29.02 25.69
C ARG A 531 51.02 28.41 25.90
N GLY A 532 52.04 29.27 25.76
CA GLY A 532 53.44 29.07 26.13
C GLY A 532 54.34 28.65 24.95
N ASP A 533 55.44 29.33 24.62
CA ASP A 533 56.09 30.46 25.28
C ASP A 533 57.15 31.07 24.34
N HIS A 534 57.56 32.30 24.62
CA HIS A 534 58.71 32.95 23.98
C HIS A 534 60.02 32.23 24.31
N GLY A 535 60.82 31.95 23.28
CA GLY A 535 62.20 31.46 23.35
C GLY A 535 62.80 31.32 21.96
#